data_AF-A0A4Q2ZF85-F1
#
_entry.id   AF-A0A4Q2ZF85-F1
#
_cell.length_a   1.000
_cell.length_b   1.000
_cell.length_c   1.000
_cell.angle_alpha   90.00
_cell.angle_beta   90.00
_cell.angle_gamma   90.00
#
_symmetry.space_group_name_H-M   'P 1'
#
loop_
_entity.id
_entity.type
_entity.pdbx_description
1 polymer ?
#
loop_
_entity_poly.entity_id
_entity_poly.type
_entity_poly.pdbx_seq_one_letter_code
_entity_poly.pdbx_strand_id
1 'polypeptide(L)'
;MTGAATILESCRFSIMRTCPLVLPAVLLTSLPVLADPVLFPGTGHYYEAVKVPAGITRHQAAQAAAAKGGYLATISSQAENTFVYSLVNDLSWFTNLSINNDRLGPWLGGISTSSGWQWNTGETFSYTNWKPGQPDSYAGFYQFLQFYNGADIGSTWGDHPGNAIAGYDLPRGFVIEYDQAPGTFVPTGVRLDINKEGTNQVMLTWPADATGWTLEYTTNPSLGWQTFPTTPTISNGRFRVPDSVTVDPVRLYRLRQ
;
A
#
# COMPACT_ATOMS: atom_id res chain seq x y z
N MET A 1 58.18 -69.42 32.92
CA MET A 1 57.30 -69.94 33.99
C MET A 1 55.94 -69.29 33.80
N THR A 2 54.91 -70.12 33.60
CA THR A 2 53.49 -69.94 33.99
C THR A 2 52.90 -68.51 33.93
N GLY A 3 51.82 -68.22 33.22
CA GLY A 3 50.81 -69.05 32.57
C GLY A 3 49.53 -68.23 32.38
N ALA A 4 48.61 -68.80 31.59
CA ALA A 4 47.18 -68.51 31.44
C ALA A 4 46.77 -67.11 30.90
N ALA A 5 46.28 -66.99 29.66
CA ALA A 5 44.97 -67.42 29.13
C ALA A 5 43.81 -66.52 29.58
N THR A 6 43.18 -65.80 28.65
CA THR A 6 41.90 -66.19 28.02
C THR A 6 41.28 -64.98 27.31
N ILE A 7 40.75 -65.28 26.14
CA ILE A 7 40.09 -64.43 25.15
C ILE A 7 38.71 -63.97 25.67
N LEU A 8 38.29 -62.76 25.30
CA LEU A 8 36.93 -62.52 24.81
C LEU A 8 36.89 -61.20 24.02
N GLU A 9 36.78 -61.37 22.70
CA GLU A 9 36.39 -60.34 21.76
C GLU A 9 34.98 -59.81 22.11
N SER A 10 34.74 -58.51 21.91
CA SER A 10 33.62 -58.07 21.06
C SER A 10 33.55 -56.54 20.90
N CYS A 11 33.23 -56.17 19.65
CA CYS A 11 32.44 -55.02 19.21
C CYS A 11 33.02 -53.59 19.19
N ARG A 12 33.71 -53.31 18.07
CA ARG A 12 33.40 -52.32 17.00
C ARG A 12 33.20 -50.81 17.31
N PHE A 13 34.04 -50.03 16.59
CA PHE A 13 33.82 -48.77 15.85
C PHE A 13 33.41 -47.49 16.63
N SER A 14 34.31 -46.51 16.82
CA SER A 14 34.81 -45.47 15.89
C SER A 14 33.95 -44.20 15.94
N ILE A 15 34.58 -43.03 16.11
CA ILE A 15 34.30 -41.78 15.38
C ILE A 15 35.34 -40.70 15.79
N MET A 16 35.87 -40.05 14.76
CA MET A 16 36.82 -38.93 14.78
C MET A 16 36.30 -37.70 15.55
N ARG A 17 37.23 -36.99 16.20
CA ARG A 17 37.02 -35.65 16.77
C ARG A 17 36.79 -34.62 15.66
N THR A 18 35.68 -33.90 15.72
CA THR A 18 35.45 -32.67 14.93
C THR A 18 35.49 -31.44 15.84
N CYS A 19 36.15 -30.41 15.35
CA CYS A 19 36.21 -29.06 15.92
C CYS A 19 34.93 -28.30 15.51
N PRO A 20 34.11 -27.76 16.43
CA PRO A 20 32.89 -27.07 16.05
C PRO A 20 33.20 -25.63 15.63
N LEU A 21 33.01 -25.35 14.34
CA LEU A 21 32.93 -23.99 13.81
C LEU A 21 31.53 -23.45 14.16
N VAL A 22 31.46 -22.48 15.08
CA VAL A 22 30.20 -21.79 15.40
C VAL A 22 29.98 -20.70 14.35
N LEU A 23 29.07 -20.95 13.40
CA LEU A 23 28.55 -19.91 12.52
C LEU A 23 27.55 -19.03 13.30
N PRO A 24 27.62 -17.69 13.18
CA PRO A 24 26.61 -16.84 13.78
C PRO A 24 25.28 -17.06 13.05
N ALA A 25 24.24 -17.43 13.81
CA ALA A 25 22.89 -17.48 13.30
C ALA A 25 22.45 -16.06 12.91
N VAL A 26 22.39 -15.79 11.61
CA VAL A 26 21.73 -14.59 11.10
C VAL A 26 20.25 -14.75 11.38
N LEU A 27 19.73 -13.98 12.33
CA LEU A 27 18.30 -13.88 12.58
C LEU A 27 17.67 -13.19 11.36
N LEU A 28 17.16 -13.99 10.41
CA LEU A 28 16.24 -13.50 9.39
C LEU A 28 14.95 -13.11 10.11
N THR A 29 14.81 -11.82 10.44
CA THR A 29 13.50 -11.27 10.78
C THR A 29 12.64 -11.40 9.53
N SER A 30 11.72 -12.37 9.51
CA SER A 30 10.69 -12.41 8.49
C SER A 30 9.94 -11.09 8.56
N LEU A 31 10.05 -10.27 7.52
CA LEU A 31 9.08 -9.20 7.31
C LEU A 31 7.69 -9.85 7.33
N PRO A 32 6.68 -9.21 7.93
CA PRO A 32 5.33 -9.74 7.84
C PRO A 32 5.02 -9.93 6.36
N VAL A 33 4.69 -11.17 5.97
CA VAL A 33 4.12 -11.46 4.66
C VAL A 33 2.89 -10.55 4.54
N LEU A 34 3.00 -9.50 3.73
CA LEU A 34 1.83 -8.78 3.27
C LEU A 34 0.98 -9.82 2.55
N ALA A 35 -0.29 -9.97 2.95
CA ALA A 35 -1.18 -10.89 2.28
C ALA A 35 -1.26 -10.51 0.79
N ASP A 36 -1.08 -11.48 -0.10
CA ASP A 36 -1.16 -11.24 -1.55
C ASP A 36 -2.55 -10.71 -1.91
N PRO A 37 -2.66 -9.74 -2.83
CA PRO A 37 -3.96 -9.21 -3.24
C PRO A 37 -4.84 -10.28 -3.89
N VAL A 38 -6.12 -10.28 -3.55
CA VAL A 38 -7.07 -11.35 -3.86
C VAL A 38 -7.93 -10.97 -5.05
N LEU A 39 -7.98 -11.82 -6.08
CA LEU A 39 -8.84 -11.65 -7.25
C LEU A 39 -10.32 -11.76 -6.87
N PHE A 40 -11.14 -10.82 -7.32
CA PHE A 40 -12.59 -10.97 -7.41
C PHE A 40 -12.99 -11.29 -8.86
N PRO A 41 -13.38 -12.55 -9.19
CA PRO A 41 -13.70 -12.93 -10.56
C PRO A 41 -14.87 -12.15 -11.19
N GLY A 42 -15.74 -11.54 -10.36
CA GLY A 42 -16.91 -10.80 -10.85
C GLY A 42 -16.55 -9.53 -11.61
N THR A 43 -15.45 -8.85 -11.24
CA THR A 43 -14.92 -7.67 -11.94
C THR A 43 -13.62 -7.96 -12.68
N GLY A 44 -12.87 -8.97 -12.25
CA GLY A 44 -11.50 -9.24 -12.71
C GLY A 44 -10.44 -8.41 -11.97
N HIS A 45 -10.86 -7.60 -10.99
CA HIS A 45 -9.98 -6.76 -10.18
C HIS A 45 -9.42 -7.52 -8.98
N TYR A 46 -8.32 -7.03 -8.43
CA TYR A 46 -7.65 -7.58 -7.26
C TYR A 46 -7.80 -6.63 -6.08
N TYR A 47 -7.87 -7.16 -4.86
CA TYR A 47 -8.11 -6.36 -3.67
C TYR A 47 -7.12 -6.71 -2.56
N GLU A 48 -6.59 -5.68 -1.90
CA GLU A 48 -5.71 -5.81 -0.75
C GLU A 48 -6.27 -5.03 0.43
N ALA A 49 -6.55 -5.71 1.55
CA ALA A 49 -6.88 -5.03 2.80
C ALA A 49 -5.59 -4.64 3.54
N VAL A 50 -5.40 -3.34 3.80
CA VAL A 50 -4.22 -2.83 4.50
C VAL A 50 -4.60 -2.37 5.90
N LYS A 51 -3.96 -2.99 6.89
CA LYS A 51 -4.22 -2.71 8.30
C LYS A 51 -3.30 -1.63 8.84
N VAL A 52 -3.88 -0.67 9.55
CA VAL A 52 -3.17 0.42 10.22
C VAL A 52 -3.69 0.52 11.65
N PRO A 53 -3.16 -0.28 12.60
CA PRO A 53 -3.70 -0.37 13.95
C PRO A 53 -3.79 0.96 14.71
N ALA A 54 -2.92 1.92 14.38
CA ALA A 54 -2.88 3.27 14.95
C ALA A 54 -3.95 4.23 14.38
N GLY A 55 -4.72 3.78 13.38
CA GLY A 55 -5.65 4.63 12.63
C GLY A 55 -4.97 5.35 11.46
N ILE A 56 -5.76 5.70 10.44
CA ILE A 56 -5.28 6.42 9.25
C ILE A 56 -6.34 7.39 8.74
N THR A 57 -5.94 8.58 8.28
CA THR A 57 -6.87 9.50 7.62
C THR A 57 -7.22 8.99 6.23
N ARG A 58 -8.37 9.40 5.70
CA ARG A 58 -8.78 8.98 4.36
C ARG A 58 -7.76 9.40 3.30
N HIS A 59 -7.19 10.61 3.41
CA HIS A 59 -6.21 11.10 2.46
C HIS A 59 -4.92 10.26 2.47
N GLN A 60 -4.42 9.91 3.66
CA GLN A 60 -3.26 9.04 3.80
C GLN A 60 -3.54 7.63 3.22
N ALA A 61 -4.73 7.09 3.45
CA ALA A 61 -5.14 5.81 2.88
C ALA A 61 -5.16 5.84 1.34
N ALA A 62 -5.71 6.91 0.75
CA ALA A 62 -5.70 7.10 -0.70
C ALA A 62 -4.27 7.22 -1.28
N GLN A 63 -3.38 7.95 -0.60
CA GLN A 63 -1.97 8.04 -0.99
C GLN A 63 -1.25 6.70 -0.89
N ALA A 64 -1.54 5.90 0.15
CA ALA A 64 -0.95 4.58 0.33
C ALA A 64 -1.45 3.57 -0.71
N ALA A 65 -2.74 3.63 -1.08
CA ALA A 65 -3.29 2.84 -2.18
C ALA A 65 -2.60 3.17 -3.52
N ALA A 66 -2.50 4.48 -3.83
CA ALA A 66 -1.82 4.95 -5.04
C ALA A 66 -0.33 4.58 -5.07
N ALA A 67 0.36 4.63 -3.92
CA ALA A 67 1.76 4.23 -3.82
C ALA A 67 2.00 2.74 -4.13
N LYS A 68 0.96 1.91 -4.00
CA LYS A 68 0.98 0.49 -4.37
C LYS A 68 0.53 0.23 -5.81
N GLY A 69 0.20 1.27 -6.57
CA GLY A 69 -0.32 1.13 -7.95
C GLY A 69 -1.82 0.82 -8.02
N GLY A 70 -2.55 0.94 -6.93
CA GLY A 70 -4.01 0.77 -6.88
C GLY A 70 -4.73 2.05 -6.47
N TYR A 71 -5.98 1.91 -6.10
CA TYR A 71 -6.84 2.98 -5.58
C TYR A 71 -7.70 2.46 -4.44
N LEU A 72 -8.29 3.34 -3.63
CA LEU A 72 -9.25 2.89 -2.61
C LEU A 72 -10.44 2.20 -3.30
N ALA A 73 -10.82 1.03 -2.80
CA ALA A 73 -11.75 0.14 -3.48
C ALA A 73 -13.11 0.77 -3.76
N THR A 74 -13.61 0.53 -4.96
CA THR A 74 -14.96 0.81 -5.42
C THR A 74 -15.81 -0.44 -5.27
N ILE A 75 -17.14 -0.26 -5.30
CA ILE A 75 -18.09 -1.37 -5.16
C ILE A 75 -19.29 -1.14 -6.08
N SER A 76 -19.39 -1.94 -7.12
CA SER A 76 -20.41 -1.87 -8.17
C SER A 76 -21.55 -2.88 -8.00
N SER A 77 -21.43 -3.82 -7.08
CA SER A 77 -22.43 -4.88 -6.88
C SER A 77 -22.49 -5.42 -5.45
N GLN A 78 -23.58 -6.12 -5.11
CA GLN A 78 -23.70 -6.83 -3.83
C GLN A 78 -22.65 -7.93 -3.66
N ALA A 79 -22.37 -8.69 -4.72
CA ALA A 79 -21.38 -9.77 -4.67
C ALA A 79 -19.97 -9.23 -4.37
N GLU A 80 -19.62 -8.10 -5.00
CA GLU A 80 -18.38 -7.39 -4.73
C GLU A 80 -18.32 -6.84 -3.30
N ASN A 81 -19.42 -6.24 -2.80
CA ASN A 81 -19.49 -5.77 -1.42
C ASN A 81 -19.24 -6.90 -0.42
N THR A 82 -19.90 -8.05 -0.61
CA THR A 82 -19.71 -9.23 0.23
C THR A 82 -18.28 -9.73 0.18
N PHE A 83 -17.68 -9.77 -1.02
CA PHE A 83 -16.28 -10.16 -1.20
C PHE A 83 -15.32 -9.19 -0.48
N VAL A 84 -15.41 -7.89 -0.75
CA VAL A 84 -14.55 -6.86 -0.16
C VAL A 84 -14.68 -6.86 1.36
N TYR A 85 -15.91 -6.96 1.88
CA TYR A 85 -16.14 -7.05 3.32
C TYR A 85 -15.51 -8.30 3.94
N SER A 86 -15.51 -9.45 3.24
CA SER A 86 -14.91 -10.69 3.75
C SER A 86 -13.41 -10.57 4.06
N LEU A 87 -12.70 -9.65 3.38
CA LEU A 87 -11.28 -9.38 3.63
C LEU A 87 -11.05 -8.66 4.98
N VAL A 88 -12.09 -8.01 5.52
CA VAL A 88 -12.01 -7.12 6.69
C VAL A 88 -13.04 -7.47 7.77
N ASN A 89 -13.68 -8.64 7.68
CA ASN A 89 -14.73 -9.09 8.60
C ASN A 89 -14.16 -9.61 9.94
N ASP A 90 -13.42 -8.74 10.63
CA ASP A 90 -12.93 -8.97 11.98
C ASP A 90 -12.87 -7.63 12.73
N LEU A 91 -13.20 -7.66 14.03
CA LEU A 91 -13.26 -6.47 14.89
C LEU A 91 -11.96 -5.64 14.88
N SER A 92 -10.81 -6.28 14.65
CA SER A 92 -9.52 -5.59 14.66
C SER A 92 -9.28 -4.68 13.44
N TRP A 93 -10.15 -4.72 12.44
CA TRP A 93 -10.18 -3.77 11.31
C TRP A 93 -10.95 -2.49 11.62
N PHE A 94 -11.76 -2.50 12.68
CA PHE A 94 -12.63 -1.42 13.09
C PHE A 94 -12.06 -0.71 14.32
N THR A 95 -12.47 0.54 14.53
CA THR A 95 -12.14 1.30 15.74
C THR A 95 -12.66 0.62 17.01
N ASN A 96 -12.14 1.07 18.15
CA ASN A 96 -12.86 0.87 19.41
C ASN A 96 -14.22 1.59 19.37
N LEU A 97 -15.10 1.25 20.31
CA LEU A 97 -16.36 1.98 20.46
C LEU A 97 -16.08 3.44 20.79
N SER A 98 -16.66 4.34 19.99
CA SER A 98 -16.63 5.78 20.24
C SER A 98 -17.52 6.16 21.42
N ILE A 99 -17.48 7.44 21.81
CA ILE A 99 -18.40 8.01 22.81
C ILE A 99 -19.89 7.89 22.42
N ASN A 100 -20.18 7.72 21.13
CA ASN A 100 -21.54 7.56 20.60
C ASN A 100 -21.87 6.10 20.25
N ASN A 101 -21.07 5.14 20.75
CA ASN A 101 -21.25 3.70 20.53
C ASN A 101 -21.12 3.28 19.06
N ASP A 102 -20.18 3.91 18.33
CA ASP A 102 -19.88 3.62 16.93
C ASP A 102 -18.54 2.89 16.76
N ARG A 103 -18.48 2.00 15.77
CA ARG A 103 -17.25 1.42 15.24
C ARG A 103 -17.09 1.80 13.77
N LEU A 104 -15.95 2.39 13.44
CA LEU A 104 -15.69 2.93 12.12
C LEU A 104 -14.62 2.11 11.38
N GLY A 105 -14.74 2.08 10.06
CA GLY A 105 -13.74 1.59 9.12
C GLY A 105 -13.99 0.17 8.63
N PRO A 106 -13.11 -0.36 7.79
CA PRO A 106 -12.07 0.32 7.03
C PRO A 106 -12.58 1.34 5.99
N TRP A 107 -11.67 2.17 5.47
CA TRP A 107 -11.96 3.10 4.38
C TRP A 107 -12.19 2.41 3.04
N LEU A 108 -13.08 3.00 2.23
CA LEU A 108 -13.35 2.67 0.84
C LEU A 108 -13.21 3.92 -0.06
N GLY A 109 -13.43 3.75 -1.38
CA GLY A 109 -13.18 4.77 -2.39
C GLY A 109 -14.23 5.86 -2.55
N GLY A 110 -15.39 5.72 -1.93
CA GLY A 110 -16.52 6.64 -2.11
C GLY A 110 -16.28 8.04 -1.54
N ILE A 111 -16.70 9.07 -2.28
CA ILE A 111 -16.56 10.49 -1.94
C ILE A 111 -17.89 11.20 -2.18
N SER A 112 -18.35 12.02 -1.24
CA SER A 112 -19.48 12.92 -1.48
C SER A 112 -19.05 14.19 -2.22
N THR A 113 -19.92 14.66 -3.11
CA THR A 113 -19.80 15.92 -3.84
C THR A 113 -21.10 16.71 -3.74
N SER A 114 -21.12 17.94 -4.24
CA SER A 114 -22.35 18.73 -4.37
C SER A 114 -23.41 18.06 -5.27
N SER A 115 -23.01 17.14 -6.15
CA SER A 115 -23.89 16.37 -7.04
C SER A 115 -24.22 14.96 -6.53
N GLY A 116 -23.81 14.61 -5.31
CA GLY A 116 -24.01 13.28 -4.73
C GLY A 116 -22.73 12.47 -4.60
N TRP A 117 -22.86 11.17 -4.34
CA TRP A 117 -21.73 10.27 -4.15
C TRP A 117 -21.12 9.81 -5.47
N GLN A 118 -19.80 9.71 -5.50
CA GLN A 118 -19.03 9.18 -6.62
C GLN A 118 -17.86 8.32 -6.13
N TRP A 119 -17.39 7.42 -6.99
CA TRP A 119 -16.14 6.71 -6.76
C TRP A 119 -14.93 7.58 -7.07
N ASN A 120 -13.83 7.37 -6.36
CA ASN A 120 -12.53 8.01 -6.59
C ASN A 120 -11.91 7.72 -7.97
N THR A 121 -12.41 6.70 -8.67
CA THR A 121 -12.02 6.33 -10.05
C THR A 121 -12.83 7.06 -11.12
N GLY A 122 -13.96 7.66 -10.75
CA GLY A 122 -14.93 8.22 -11.71
C GLY A 122 -15.95 7.21 -12.24
N GLU A 123 -15.91 5.96 -11.76
CA GLU A 123 -16.95 4.97 -12.06
C GLU A 123 -18.33 5.40 -11.58
N THR A 124 -19.37 4.85 -12.22
CA THR A 124 -20.76 5.16 -11.87
C THR A 124 -21.10 4.63 -10.48
N PHE A 125 -21.64 5.50 -9.63
CA PHE A 125 -22.09 5.14 -8.28
C PHE A 125 -23.52 4.57 -8.30
N SER A 126 -23.70 3.35 -8.82
CA SER A 126 -25.01 2.72 -9.06
C SER A 126 -25.46 1.75 -7.96
N TYR A 127 -24.53 1.08 -7.29
CA TYR A 127 -24.82 0.18 -6.18
C TYR A 127 -24.64 0.91 -4.85
N THR A 128 -25.56 0.66 -3.91
CA THR A 128 -25.45 1.21 -2.55
C THR A 128 -25.76 0.16 -1.49
N ASN A 129 -25.05 0.23 -0.37
CA ASN A 129 -25.30 -0.60 0.80
C ASN A 129 -25.23 0.21 2.11
N TRP A 130 -25.86 1.39 2.13
CA TRP A 130 -25.87 2.25 3.31
C TRP A 130 -26.49 1.55 4.53
N LYS A 131 -25.88 1.73 5.70
CA LYS A 131 -26.54 1.42 6.96
C LYS A 131 -27.83 2.26 7.04
N PRO A 132 -28.93 1.75 7.60
CA PRO A 132 -30.11 2.56 7.88
C PRO A 132 -29.75 3.87 8.62
N GLY A 133 -30.18 4.99 8.04
CA GLY A 133 -29.87 6.35 8.52
C GLY A 133 -28.61 6.99 7.93
N GLN A 134 -27.92 6.33 7.01
CA GLN A 134 -26.75 6.86 6.29
C GLN A 134 -27.09 7.06 4.79
N PRO A 135 -26.35 7.92 4.08
CA PRO A 135 -25.40 8.89 4.62
C PRO A 135 -26.13 9.99 5.41
N ASP A 136 -25.53 10.50 6.49
CA ASP A 136 -26.11 11.54 7.36
C ASP A 136 -25.41 12.90 7.23
N SER A 137 -24.29 12.96 6.48
CA SER A 137 -23.51 14.17 6.26
C SER A 137 -22.97 14.80 7.54
N TYR A 138 -22.71 13.99 8.57
CA TYR A 138 -22.22 14.47 9.87
C TYR A 138 -21.02 15.42 9.70
N ALA A 139 -21.21 16.66 10.13
CA ALA A 139 -20.19 17.72 10.19
C ALA A 139 -19.65 18.30 8.85
N GLY A 140 -20.32 18.14 7.70
CA GLY A 140 -20.04 18.99 6.53
C GLY A 140 -20.20 18.37 5.15
N PHE A 141 -19.70 19.08 4.13
CA PHE A 141 -19.97 18.84 2.71
C PHE A 141 -19.22 17.66 2.09
N TYR A 142 -17.96 17.42 2.49
CA TYR A 142 -17.13 16.35 1.95
C TYR A 142 -17.00 15.21 2.94
N GLN A 143 -17.57 14.09 2.56
CA GLN A 143 -17.65 12.86 3.34
C GLN A 143 -17.05 11.72 2.53
N PHE A 144 -16.52 10.75 3.25
CA PHE A 144 -15.83 9.61 2.68
C PHE A 144 -16.43 8.33 3.19
N LEU A 145 -16.51 7.35 2.31
CA LEU A 145 -17.19 6.09 2.54
C LEU A 145 -16.31 5.14 3.36
N GLN A 146 -16.92 4.48 4.34
CA GLN A 146 -16.30 3.45 5.16
C GLN A 146 -17.33 2.38 5.54
N PHE A 147 -16.87 1.16 5.87
CA PHE A 147 -17.76 0.13 6.39
C PHE A 147 -18.26 0.47 7.79
N TYR A 148 -19.57 0.41 8.00
CA TYR A 148 -20.19 0.89 9.24
C TYR A 148 -21.50 0.18 9.54
N ASN A 149 -21.67 -0.22 10.80
CA ASN A 149 -22.90 -0.84 11.28
C ASN A 149 -23.23 -0.44 12.74
N GLY A 150 -22.92 0.80 13.13
CA GLY A 150 -23.13 1.28 14.50
C GLY A 150 -22.13 0.67 15.48
N ALA A 151 -22.62 0.08 16.58
CA ALA A 151 -21.79 -0.54 17.62
C ALA A 151 -21.16 -1.87 17.19
N ASP A 152 -21.78 -2.51 16.20
CA ASP A 152 -21.33 -3.76 15.60
C ASP A 152 -20.50 -3.49 14.34
N ILE A 153 -19.77 -4.52 13.91
CA ILE A 153 -19.18 -4.53 12.56
C ILE A 153 -20.25 -5.00 11.56
N GLY A 154 -20.12 -4.59 10.30
CA GLY A 154 -21.04 -5.04 9.26
C GLY A 154 -20.61 -4.57 7.87
N SER A 155 -21.21 -5.17 6.86
CA SER A 155 -20.90 -4.91 5.45
C SER A 155 -21.62 -3.68 4.89
N THR A 156 -22.40 -2.98 5.71
CA THR A 156 -23.09 -1.73 5.35
C THR A 156 -22.14 -0.55 5.38
N TRP A 157 -22.56 0.59 4.83
CA TRP A 157 -21.71 1.76 4.68
C TRP A 157 -22.18 2.92 5.55
N GLY A 158 -21.22 3.75 5.93
CA GLY A 158 -21.44 5.05 6.55
C GLY A 158 -20.52 6.09 5.95
N ASP A 159 -20.76 7.34 6.32
CA ASP A 159 -19.98 8.48 5.86
C ASP A 159 -19.19 9.11 7.01
N HIS A 160 -18.03 9.69 6.68
CA HIS A 160 -17.12 10.27 7.67
C HIS A 160 -16.28 11.40 7.05
N PRO A 161 -15.96 12.48 7.78
CA PRO A 161 -15.20 13.65 7.28
C PRO A 161 -13.73 13.39 6.92
N GLY A 162 -13.27 12.13 6.95
CA GLY A 162 -11.92 11.72 6.53
C GLY A 162 -10.74 12.07 7.44
N ASN A 163 -10.92 12.90 8.46
CA ASN A 163 -9.89 13.33 9.42
C ASN A 163 -10.32 13.07 10.86
N ALA A 164 -9.42 13.24 11.84
CA ALA A 164 -9.73 12.99 13.24
C ALA A 164 -10.92 13.83 13.74
N ILE A 165 -11.82 13.20 14.49
CA ILE A 165 -12.97 13.83 15.15
C ILE A 165 -12.81 13.62 16.65
N ALA A 166 -13.12 14.63 17.46
CA ALA A 166 -13.05 14.50 18.91
C ALA A 166 -14.00 13.38 19.40
N GLY A 167 -13.48 12.45 20.20
CA GLY A 167 -14.25 11.32 20.74
C GLY A 167 -14.34 10.09 19.81
N TYR A 168 -13.65 10.11 18.67
CA TYR A 168 -13.58 9.01 17.71
C TYR A 168 -12.13 8.68 17.36
N ASP A 169 -11.81 7.38 17.32
CA ASP A 169 -10.59 6.90 16.69
C ASP A 169 -10.72 6.98 15.16
N LEU A 170 -9.59 7.14 14.46
CA LEU A 170 -9.57 7.00 13.01
C LEU A 170 -9.74 5.53 12.59
N PRO A 171 -10.42 5.24 11.46
CA PRO A 171 -10.47 3.90 10.87
C PRO A 171 -9.09 3.23 10.81
N ARG A 172 -9.04 1.94 11.17
CA ARG A 172 -7.79 1.19 11.39
C ARG A 172 -7.31 0.43 10.16
N GLY A 173 -7.74 0.85 8.98
CA GLY A 173 -7.36 0.23 7.72
C GLY A 173 -8.14 0.79 6.54
N PHE A 174 -7.84 0.24 5.37
CA PHE A 174 -8.47 0.58 4.10
C PHE A 174 -8.35 -0.61 3.14
N VAL A 175 -9.22 -0.66 2.14
CA VAL A 175 -9.13 -1.65 1.06
C VAL A 175 -8.62 -0.97 -0.21
N ILE A 176 -7.59 -1.56 -0.80
CA ILE A 176 -7.05 -1.19 -2.11
C ILE A 176 -7.69 -2.10 -3.16
N GLU A 177 -7.97 -1.55 -4.31
CA GLU A 177 -8.35 -2.26 -5.53
C GLU A 177 -7.32 -1.98 -6.63
N TYR A 178 -7.13 -2.99 -7.49
CA TYR A 178 -6.24 -2.97 -8.63
C TYR A 178 -6.94 -3.54 -9.85
N ASP A 179 -6.82 -2.86 -10.99
CA ASP A 179 -7.36 -3.34 -12.27
C ASP A 179 -6.70 -4.65 -12.73
N GLN A 180 -5.50 -4.97 -12.21
CA GLN A 180 -4.66 -6.11 -12.61
C GLN A 180 -3.92 -6.70 -11.40
N ALA A 181 -3.36 -7.92 -11.55
CA ALA A 181 -2.67 -8.61 -10.48
C ALA A 181 -1.45 -7.80 -9.96
N PRO A 182 -1.35 -7.54 -8.64
CA PRO A 182 -0.20 -6.85 -8.07
C PRO A 182 1.07 -7.69 -8.24
N GLY A 183 2.14 -7.08 -8.77
CA GLY A 183 3.34 -7.77 -9.26
C GLY A 183 3.34 -8.06 -10.78
N THR A 184 2.18 -7.96 -11.45
CA THR A 184 2.11 -7.76 -12.92
C THR A 184 1.98 -6.28 -13.29
N PHE A 185 1.72 -5.42 -12.30
CA PHE A 185 1.88 -3.98 -12.42
C PHE A 185 3.38 -3.61 -12.45
N VAL A 186 3.99 -3.78 -13.62
CA VAL A 186 5.00 -2.81 -14.05
C VAL A 186 4.18 -1.55 -14.33
N PRO A 187 4.42 -0.40 -13.67
CA PRO A 187 3.84 0.85 -14.13
C PRO A 187 4.05 0.92 -15.64
N THR A 188 2.98 0.95 -16.44
CA THR A 188 3.06 0.89 -17.90
C THR A 188 3.79 2.09 -18.52
N GLY A 189 4.31 2.98 -17.69
CA GLY A 189 5.65 3.52 -17.85
C GLY A 189 6.19 3.91 -16.48
N VAL A 190 7.50 3.78 -16.26
CA VAL A 190 8.12 4.51 -15.15
C VAL A 190 7.82 5.99 -15.37
N ARG A 191 7.00 6.58 -14.49
CA ARG A 191 6.58 7.98 -14.61
C ARG A 191 7.57 8.88 -13.91
N LEU A 192 8.07 9.86 -14.65
CA LEU A 192 8.79 11.00 -14.09
C LEU A 192 7.79 12.07 -13.65
N ASP A 193 7.74 12.36 -12.36
CA ASP A 193 6.99 13.47 -11.79
C ASP A 193 7.92 14.67 -11.59
N ILE A 194 7.49 15.85 -12.04
CA ILE A 194 8.24 17.11 -11.96
C ILE A 194 7.43 18.10 -11.13
N ASN A 195 7.93 18.47 -9.95
CA ASN A 195 7.26 19.41 -9.06
C ASN A 195 8.13 20.65 -8.85
N LYS A 196 7.54 21.85 -8.86
CA LYS A 196 8.28 23.07 -8.55
C LYS A 196 8.56 23.13 -7.04
N GLU A 197 9.81 23.36 -6.67
CA GLU A 197 10.23 23.57 -5.28
C GLU A 197 11.01 24.90 -5.19
N GLY A 198 10.44 25.89 -4.50
CA GLY A 198 11.03 27.23 -4.43
C GLY A 198 10.89 28.05 -5.72
N THR A 199 11.73 29.07 -5.89
CA THR A 199 11.63 30.03 -7.01
C THR A 199 12.26 29.53 -8.30
N ASN A 200 13.42 28.88 -8.22
CA ASN A 200 14.27 28.48 -9.36
C ASN A 200 14.69 27.00 -9.30
N GLN A 201 13.86 26.13 -8.76
CA GLN A 201 14.18 24.71 -8.66
C GLN A 201 12.94 23.85 -8.95
N VAL A 202 13.19 22.69 -9.57
CA VAL A 202 12.23 21.59 -9.68
C VAL A 202 12.79 20.35 -9.00
N MET A 203 11.89 19.55 -8.45
CA MET A 203 12.16 18.23 -7.92
C MET A 203 11.66 17.18 -8.91
N LEU A 204 12.60 16.38 -9.41
CA LEU A 204 12.35 15.26 -10.31
C LEU A 204 12.24 13.99 -9.47
N THR A 205 11.14 13.25 -9.61
CA THR A 205 10.93 12.01 -8.84
C THR A 205 10.36 10.87 -9.66
N TRP A 206 10.78 9.64 -9.35
CA TRP A 206 10.24 8.41 -9.94
C TRP A 206 10.38 7.22 -8.96
N PRO A 207 9.69 6.10 -9.18
CA PRO A 207 9.73 4.94 -8.29
C PRO A 207 11.15 4.37 -8.08
N ALA A 208 11.49 4.03 -6.83
CA ALA A 208 12.83 3.52 -6.48
C ALA A 208 13.13 2.10 -7.00
N ASP A 209 12.08 1.37 -7.38
CA ASP A 209 12.13 0.03 -7.96
C ASP A 209 12.30 0.04 -9.49
N ALA A 210 12.39 1.22 -10.12
CA ALA A 210 12.64 1.43 -11.55
C ALA A 210 14.07 1.03 -11.99
N THR A 211 14.42 -0.23 -11.75
CA THR A 211 15.72 -0.81 -12.06
C THR A 211 15.98 -0.75 -13.57
N GLY A 212 17.17 -0.29 -13.97
CA GLY A 212 17.57 -0.16 -15.37
C GLY A 212 17.17 1.16 -16.04
N TRP A 213 16.37 2.00 -15.39
CA TRP A 213 16.02 3.32 -15.92
C TRP A 213 17.02 4.39 -15.51
N THR A 214 17.39 5.24 -16.46
CA THR A 214 18.31 6.39 -16.26
C THR A 214 17.55 7.69 -16.52
N LEU A 215 17.71 8.67 -15.62
CA LEU A 215 17.22 10.02 -15.85
C LEU A 215 18.13 10.73 -16.87
N GLU A 216 17.51 11.29 -17.90
CA GLU A 216 18.18 12.09 -18.92
C GLU A 216 17.54 13.48 -19.03
N TYR A 217 18.34 14.44 -19.49
CA TYR A 217 17.89 15.79 -19.82
C TYR A 217 18.41 16.25 -21.17
N THR A 218 17.76 17.27 -21.73
CA THR A 218 18.25 18.02 -22.89
C THR A 218 17.71 19.43 -22.88
N THR A 219 18.38 20.35 -23.57
CA THR A 219 17.87 21.70 -23.88
C THR A 219 17.30 21.78 -25.28
N ASN A 220 17.57 20.78 -26.13
CA ASN A 220 17.06 20.67 -27.48
C ASN A 220 17.04 19.19 -27.90
N PRO A 221 15.85 18.58 -28.09
CA PRO A 221 15.73 17.17 -28.49
C PRO A 221 16.48 16.80 -29.76
N SER A 222 16.75 17.76 -30.67
CA SER A 222 17.51 17.48 -31.89
C SER A 222 19.02 17.36 -31.67
N LEU A 223 19.54 17.84 -30.53
CA LEU A 223 20.96 17.71 -30.14
C LEU A 223 21.23 16.43 -29.34
N GLY A 224 20.20 15.63 -29.06
CA GLY A 224 20.30 14.41 -28.25
C GLY A 224 20.04 14.64 -26.77
N TRP A 225 20.11 13.55 -26.02
CA TRP A 225 19.84 13.49 -24.58
C TRP A 225 21.10 13.12 -23.82
N GLN A 226 21.26 13.65 -22.61
CA GLN A 226 22.40 13.40 -21.73
C GLN A 226 21.92 12.85 -20.40
N THR A 227 22.69 11.95 -19.78
CA THR A 227 22.44 11.47 -18.42
C THR A 227 22.47 12.64 -17.44
N PHE A 228 21.50 12.67 -16.53
CA PHE A 228 21.45 13.70 -15.49
C PHE A 228 22.67 13.57 -14.56
N PRO A 229 23.39 14.67 -14.27
CA PRO A 229 24.70 14.60 -13.63
C PRO A 229 24.64 14.27 -12.14
N THR A 230 23.50 14.48 -11.50
CA THR A 230 23.33 14.30 -10.06
C THR A 230 22.74 12.94 -9.76
N THR A 231 23.41 12.16 -8.91
CA THR A 231 22.88 10.88 -8.43
C THR A 231 21.61 11.11 -7.60
N PRO A 232 20.51 10.40 -7.89
CA PRO A 232 19.27 10.54 -7.13
C PRO A 232 19.41 9.98 -5.71
N THR A 233 18.73 10.61 -4.76
CA THR A 233 18.57 10.07 -3.41
C THR A 233 17.25 9.30 -3.30
N ILE A 234 17.18 8.28 -2.46
CA ILE A 234 15.93 7.55 -2.22
C ILE A 234 15.28 8.10 -0.95
N SER A 235 14.01 8.53 -1.07
CA SER A 235 13.21 8.95 0.07
C SER A 235 11.73 8.65 -0.17
N ASN A 236 11.10 7.98 0.80
CA ASN A 236 9.71 7.50 0.75
C ASN A 236 9.43 6.64 -0.50
N GLY A 237 10.30 5.67 -0.79
CA GLY A 237 10.12 4.71 -1.89
C GLY A 237 10.31 5.29 -3.29
N ARG A 238 10.87 6.51 -3.41
CA ARG A 238 11.08 7.20 -4.69
C ARG A 238 12.51 7.71 -4.81
N PHE A 239 13.08 7.62 -6.01
CA PHE A 239 14.24 8.41 -6.39
C PHE A 239 13.85 9.89 -6.47
N ARG A 240 14.76 10.76 -6.04
CA ARG A 240 14.60 12.21 -5.99
C ARG A 240 15.88 12.89 -6.41
N VAL A 241 15.77 13.87 -7.30
CA VAL A 241 16.89 14.71 -7.69
C VAL A 241 16.42 16.13 -7.98
N PRO A 242 17.02 17.15 -7.33
CA PRO A 242 16.71 18.55 -7.64
C PRO A 242 17.42 19.01 -8.91
N ASP A 243 16.76 19.87 -9.69
CA ASP A 243 17.39 20.70 -10.73
C ASP A 243 17.15 22.18 -10.42
N SER A 244 18.24 22.93 -10.20
CA SER A 244 18.21 24.38 -9.94
C SER A 244 18.51 25.22 -11.20
N VAL A 245 18.72 24.57 -12.35
CA VAL A 245 19.01 25.23 -13.63
C VAL A 245 17.72 25.29 -14.46
N THR A 246 16.71 25.98 -13.95
CA THR A 246 15.36 25.99 -14.55
C THR A 246 15.02 27.26 -15.30
N VAL A 247 15.95 28.22 -15.40
CA VAL A 247 15.61 29.60 -15.78
C VAL A 247 15.89 29.89 -17.27
N ASP A 248 17.01 29.42 -17.83
CA ASP A 248 17.35 29.50 -19.27
C ASP A 248 18.69 28.76 -19.53
N PRO A 249 18.84 27.89 -20.55
CA PRO A 249 17.78 27.29 -21.37
C PRO A 249 16.88 26.35 -20.58
N VAL A 250 15.59 26.33 -20.97
CA VAL A 250 14.62 25.37 -20.44
C VAL A 250 15.12 23.95 -20.71
N ARG A 251 15.14 23.12 -19.66
CA ARG A 251 15.48 21.71 -19.75
C ARG A 251 14.22 20.86 -19.91
N LEU A 252 14.32 19.86 -20.77
CA LEU A 252 13.38 18.76 -20.91
C LEU A 252 13.97 17.54 -20.22
N TYR A 253 13.12 16.67 -19.68
CA TYR A 253 13.52 15.50 -18.92
C TYR A 253 12.81 14.25 -19.41
N ARG A 254 13.47 13.10 -19.31
CA ARG A 254 12.85 11.80 -19.52
C ARG A 254 13.53 10.73 -18.70
N LEU A 255 12.84 9.61 -18.50
CA LEU A 255 13.45 8.37 -18.07
C LEU A 255 13.70 7.51 -19.31
N ARG A 256 14.88 6.90 -19.39
CA ARG A 256 15.28 6.00 -20.47
C ARG A 256 15.62 4.63 -19.88
N GLN A 257 14.94 3.59 -20.36
CA GLN A 257 15.27 2.19 -20.09
C GLN A 257 16.36 1.70 -21.04
#